data_AF-A0A9X3EIT4-F1
#
_entry.id   AF-A0A9X3EIT4-F1
#
_cell.length_a   1.000
_cell.length_b   1.000
_cell.length_c   1.000
_cell.angle_alpha   90.00
_cell.angle_beta   90.00
_cell.angle_gamma   90.00
#
_symmetry.space_group_name_H-M   'P 1'
#
loop_
_entity.id
_entity.type
_entity.pdbx_description
1 polymer ?
#
loop_
_entity_poly.entity_id
_entity_poly.type
_entity_poly.pdbx_seq_one_letter_code
_entity_poly.pdbx_strand_id
1 'polypeptide(L)'
;MQAEAAVQLLDQAESWAFDAPEFHRARNLDLALQLGGAGNKLFFWGENRRAAADVPGAAPSVGEYLRQWHGRGYVAVGGLFVRGRAVLERTDGRLCPLDLPPAPSGSFDAVFAGLAGPALLPVPDLLRGRGLQRSLGGKPAIRAIEGAYDPADAARYNDVYKSLSTAFDALLVVPVVTAAALAPGLGRPGPDGCVELL
;
A
#
# COMPACT_ATOMS: atom_id res chain seq x y z
N MET A 1 2.11 34.10 -9.23
CA MET A 1 2.13 32.81 -9.96
C MET A 1 2.24 31.59 -9.05
N GLN A 2 3.28 31.37 -8.24
CA GLN A 2 3.36 30.16 -7.38
C GLN A 2 2.34 30.11 -6.24
N ALA A 3 1.99 31.24 -5.62
CA ALA A 3 1.00 31.29 -4.53
C ALA A 3 -0.44 31.05 -5.02
N GLU A 4 -0.79 31.50 -6.22
CA GLU A 4 -2.09 31.25 -6.86
C GLU A 4 -2.28 29.76 -7.22
N ALA A 5 -1.22 29.11 -7.71
CA ALA A 5 -1.23 27.68 -7.96
C ALA A 5 -1.38 26.88 -6.66
N ALA A 6 -0.75 27.31 -5.57
CA ALA A 6 -0.88 26.68 -4.27
C ALA A 6 -2.29 26.82 -3.66
N VAL A 7 -2.94 27.97 -3.84
CA VAL A 7 -4.33 28.21 -3.40
C VAL A 7 -5.32 27.43 -4.25
N GLN A 8 -5.12 27.35 -5.57
CA GLN A 8 -5.93 26.48 -6.43
C GLN A 8 -5.79 25.00 -6.10
N LEU A 9 -4.59 24.54 -5.70
CA LEU A 9 -4.34 23.17 -5.23
C LEU A 9 -5.08 22.86 -3.92
N LEU A 10 -5.20 23.82 -3.01
CA LEU A 10 -5.91 23.66 -1.74
C LEU A 10 -7.43 23.67 -1.92
N ASP A 11 -7.97 24.65 -2.66
CA ASP A 11 -9.42 24.75 -2.93
C ASP A 11 -9.93 23.53 -3.72
N GLN A 12 -9.12 23.00 -4.64
CA GLN A 12 -9.44 21.80 -5.38
C GLN A 12 -9.39 20.54 -4.51
N ALA A 13 -8.39 20.41 -3.63
CA ALA A 13 -8.31 19.26 -2.73
C ALA A 13 -9.53 19.14 -1.79
N GLU A 14 -10.12 20.27 -1.37
CA GLU A 14 -11.32 20.30 -0.53
C GLU A 14 -12.63 20.02 -1.30
N SER A 15 -12.73 20.36 -2.59
CA SER A 15 -13.99 20.28 -3.35
C SER A 15 -14.28 18.92 -4.01
N TRP A 16 -13.42 17.91 -3.84
CA TRP A 16 -13.38 16.70 -4.69
C TRP A 16 -13.78 15.38 -4.01
N ALA A 17 -14.37 15.46 -2.82
CA ALA A 17 -14.59 14.30 -1.94
C ALA A 17 -15.78 13.37 -2.29
N PHE A 18 -16.63 13.66 -3.29
CA PHE A 18 -17.95 13.00 -3.35
C PHE A 18 -18.15 11.87 -4.38
N ASP A 19 -17.58 11.90 -5.59
CA ASP A 19 -17.91 10.86 -6.61
C ASP A 19 -16.73 9.99 -7.09
N ALA A 20 -15.49 10.47 -7.07
CA ALA A 20 -14.33 9.72 -7.59
C ALA A 20 -12.99 10.09 -6.90
N PRO A 21 -12.84 9.82 -5.59
CA PRO A 21 -11.69 10.30 -4.80
C PRO A 21 -10.33 9.84 -5.35
N GLU A 22 -10.22 8.61 -5.86
CA GLU A 22 -8.95 8.11 -6.41
C GLU A 22 -8.57 8.75 -7.75
N PHE A 23 -9.55 9.13 -8.58
CA PHE A 23 -9.28 9.89 -9.81
C PHE A 23 -8.68 11.26 -9.51
N HIS A 24 -9.26 11.96 -8.54
CA HIS A 24 -8.79 13.28 -8.14
C HIS A 24 -7.40 13.24 -7.50
N ARG A 25 -7.12 12.22 -6.67
CA ARG A 25 -5.76 11.97 -6.16
C ARG A 25 -4.77 11.72 -7.30
N ALA A 26 -5.12 10.88 -8.27
CA ALA A 26 -4.27 10.64 -9.44
C ALA A 26 -4.02 11.94 -10.24
N ARG A 27 -5.05 12.79 -10.42
CA ARG A 27 -4.90 14.09 -11.08
C ARG A 27 -3.96 15.03 -10.34
N ASN A 28 -3.98 15.06 -9.02
CA ASN A 28 -3.03 15.85 -8.23
C ASN A 28 -1.59 15.39 -8.44
N LEU A 29 -1.37 14.07 -8.50
CA LEU A 29 -0.04 13.52 -8.76
C LEU A 29 0.43 13.84 -10.19
N ASP A 30 -0.45 13.73 -11.19
CA ASP A 30 -0.18 14.12 -12.58
C ASP A 30 0.17 15.61 -12.69
N LEU A 31 -0.61 16.49 -12.05
CA LEU A 31 -0.34 17.92 -12.01
C LEU A 31 1.01 18.24 -11.32
N ALA A 32 1.28 17.63 -10.16
CA ALA A 32 2.55 17.81 -9.46
C ALA A 32 3.75 17.35 -10.32
N LEU A 33 3.59 16.25 -11.07
CA LEU A 33 4.61 15.78 -12.00
C LEU A 33 4.87 16.81 -13.11
N GLN A 34 3.80 17.35 -13.72
CA GLN A 34 3.88 18.34 -14.80
C GLN A 34 4.52 19.66 -14.34
N LEU A 35 4.16 20.15 -13.15
CA LEU A 35 4.69 21.40 -12.60
C LEU A 35 6.19 21.35 -12.29
N GLY A 36 6.75 20.16 -12.05
CA GLY A 36 8.19 19.99 -11.83
C GLY A 36 9.05 20.02 -13.11
N GLY A 37 8.44 20.12 -14.29
CA GLY A 37 9.13 20.25 -15.56
C GLY A 37 9.58 18.93 -16.20
N ALA A 38 10.30 19.03 -17.32
CA ALA A 38 10.70 17.87 -18.11
C ALA A 38 11.67 16.96 -17.34
N GLY A 39 11.37 15.66 -17.28
CA GLY A 39 12.21 14.67 -16.60
C GLY A 39 11.99 14.59 -15.08
N ASN A 40 11.03 15.35 -14.54
CA ASN A 40 10.64 15.23 -13.14
C ASN A 40 10.18 13.80 -12.80
N LYS A 41 10.38 13.39 -11.56
CA LYS A 41 9.95 12.10 -11.04
C LYS A 41 9.18 12.33 -9.75
N LEU A 42 8.09 11.60 -9.58
CA LEU A 42 7.27 11.65 -8.39
C LEU A 42 7.24 10.28 -7.73
N PHE A 43 7.30 10.26 -6.40
CA PHE A 43 7.10 9.06 -5.61
C PHE A 43 5.79 9.18 -4.83
N PHE A 44 4.88 8.25 -5.09
CA PHE A 44 3.63 8.14 -4.36
C PHE A 44 3.77 7.03 -3.31
N TRP A 45 3.62 7.39 -2.03
CA TRP A 45 3.58 6.44 -0.92
C TRP A 45 2.14 6.27 -0.46
N GLY A 46 1.65 5.03 -0.49
CA GLY A 46 0.28 4.70 -0.11
C GLY A 46 0.10 3.20 0.03
N GLU A 47 -1.14 2.81 0.27
CA GLU A 47 -1.56 1.43 0.44
C GLU A 47 -1.48 0.69 -0.90
N ASN A 48 -1.23 -0.62 -0.83
CA ASN A 48 -1.07 -1.47 -2.01
C ASN A 48 -2.25 -1.35 -2.97
N ARG A 49 -3.48 -1.38 -2.44
CA ARG A 49 -4.70 -1.25 -3.25
C ARG A 49 -4.73 0.06 -4.03
N ARG A 50 -4.30 1.16 -3.41
CA ARG A 50 -4.29 2.49 -4.04
C ARG A 50 -3.18 2.62 -5.09
N ALA A 51 -2.02 2.04 -4.84
CA ALA A 51 -0.87 2.06 -5.74
C ALA A 51 -0.92 0.99 -6.86
N ALA A 52 -1.71 -0.06 -6.73
CA ALA A 52 -1.80 -1.13 -7.72
C ALA A 52 -2.26 -0.59 -9.09
N ALA A 53 -1.65 -1.07 -10.16
CA ALA A 53 -2.00 -0.70 -11.54
C ALA A 53 -3.25 -1.42 -12.08
N ASP A 54 -3.84 -2.33 -11.30
CA ASP A 54 -5.07 -3.06 -11.57
C ASP A 54 -5.63 -3.60 -10.24
N VAL A 55 -6.87 -3.25 -9.89
CA VAL A 55 -7.56 -3.78 -8.70
C VAL A 55 -8.90 -4.46 -9.07
N PRO A 56 -9.42 -5.39 -8.24
CA PRO A 56 -10.76 -5.89 -8.44
C PRO A 56 -11.83 -4.85 -8.08
N GLY A 57 -12.95 -4.93 -8.80
CA GLY A 57 -14.14 -4.09 -8.58
C GLY A 57 -14.35 -3.09 -9.71
N ALA A 58 -15.34 -2.22 -9.51
CA ALA A 58 -15.73 -1.20 -10.49
C ALA A 58 -15.05 0.16 -10.25
N ALA A 59 -14.52 0.40 -9.04
CA ALA A 59 -13.86 1.64 -8.66
C ALA A 59 -12.35 1.53 -8.91
N PRO A 60 -11.77 2.33 -9.84
CA PRO A 60 -10.35 2.24 -10.12
C PRO A 60 -9.48 2.80 -8.99
N SER A 61 -8.27 2.26 -8.84
CA SER A 61 -7.26 2.81 -7.96
C SER A 61 -6.58 4.06 -8.56
N VAL A 62 -5.81 4.79 -7.74
CA VAL A 62 -4.90 5.84 -8.24
C VAL A 62 -3.92 5.25 -9.26
N GLY A 63 -3.36 4.08 -8.94
CA GLY A 63 -2.40 3.39 -9.81
C GLY A 63 -2.97 2.99 -11.17
N GLU A 64 -4.24 2.62 -11.26
CA GLU A 64 -4.92 2.33 -12.54
C GLU A 64 -4.99 3.57 -13.43
N TYR A 65 -5.38 4.72 -12.88
CA TYR A 65 -5.41 5.98 -13.63
C TYR A 65 -4.01 6.40 -14.08
N LEU A 66 -3.02 6.33 -13.18
CA LEU A 66 -1.62 6.67 -13.52
C LEU A 66 -1.04 5.72 -14.57
N ARG A 67 -1.36 4.42 -14.51
CA ARG A 67 -0.99 3.46 -15.54
C ARG A 67 -1.65 3.79 -16.88
N GLN A 68 -2.93 4.17 -16.88
CA GLN A 68 -3.64 4.55 -18.09
C GLN A 68 -3.02 5.78 -18.77
N TRP A 69 -2.64 6.79 -17.99
CA TRP A 69 -2.13 8.06 -18.54
C TRP A 69 -0.64 8.00 -18.89
N HIS A 70 0.18 7.31 -18.10
CA HIS A 70 1.63 7.30 -18.26
C HIS A 70 2.19 5.98 -18.81
N GLY A 71 1.36 4.94 -18.96
CA GLY A 71 1.78 3.64 -19.48
C GLY A 71 2.95 3.06 -18.68
N ARG A 72 4.05 2.74 -19.36
CA ARG A 72 5.29 2.25 -18.73
C ARG A 72 6.03 3.30 -17.89
N GLY A 73 5.65 4.58 -17.98
CA GLY A 73 6.18 5.65 -17.12
C GLY A 73 5.71 5.54 -15.68
N TYR A 74 4.58 4.86 -15.43
CA TYR A 74 4.15 4.48 -14.10
C TYR A 74 4.79 3.14 -13.69
N VAL A 75 5.28 3.05 -12.46
CA VAL A 75 5.83 1.81 -11.90
C VAL A 75 5.13 1.53 -10.57
N ALA A 76 4.37 0.44 -10.50
CA ALA A 76 3.67 0.02 -9.30
C ALA A 76 4.54 -0.95 -8.49
N VAL A 77 4.80 -0.60 -7.23
CA VAL A 77 5.55 -1.43 -6.29
C VAL A 77 4.64 -1.83 -5.14
N GLY A 78 4.36 -3.12 -5.00
CA GLY A 78 3.56 -3.66 -3.89
C GLY A 78 4.43 -3.95 -2.68
N GLY A 79 3.97 -3.59 -1.48
CA GLY A 79 4.62 -3.89 -0.21
C GLY A 79 4.10 -5.19 0.42
N LEU A 80 4.99 -6.02 0.93
CA LEU A 80 4.64 -7.27 1.60
C LEU A 80 5.43 -7.45 2.90
N PHE A 81 4.79 -8.05 3.88
CA PHE A 81 5.46 -8.53 5.08
C PHE A 81 4.89 -9.88 5.51
N VAL A 82 5.71 -10.70 6.17
CA VAL A 82 5.31 -12.09 6.49
C VAL A 82 4.94 -12.23 7.96
N ARG A 83 5.72 -11.62 8.85
CA ARG A 83 5.56 -11.71 10.31
C ARG A 83 6.20 -10.52 11.01
N GLY A 84 5.99 -10.41 12.31
CA GLY A 84 6.68 -9.43 13.15
C GLY A 84 5.71 -8.66 14.01
N ARG A 85 5.98 -7.37 14.20
CA ARG A 85 5.16 -6.48 15.03
C ARG A 85 4.82 -5.21 14.25
N ALA A 86 3.64 -4.65 14.45
CA ALA A 86 3.23 -3.37 13.88
C ALA A 86 2.53 -2.51 14.92
N VAL A 87 2.46 -1.20 14.70
CA VAL A 87 1.52 -0.35 15.43
C VAL A 87 0.23 -0.30 14.62
N LEU A 88 -0.86 -0.74 15.23
CA LEU A 88 -2.16 -0.83 14.59
C LEU A 88 -3.22 -0.18 15.47
N GLU A 89 -4.22 0.42 14.84
CA GLU A 89 -5.41 0.88 15.53
C GLU A 89 -6.19 -0.33 16.06
N ARG A 90 -6.65 -0.27 17.30
CA ARG A 90 -7.56 -1.25 17.89
C ARG A 90 -8.99 -0.78 17.75
N THR A 91 -9.93 -1.68 18.00
CA THR A 91 -11.37 -1.37 17.99
C THR A 91 -11.81 -0.33 19.03
N ASP A 92 -10.96 -0.03 20.02
CA ASP A 92 -11.14 1.06 20.99
C ASP A 92 -10.53 2.40 20.52
N GLY A 93 -10.04 2.49 19.29
CA GLY A 93 -9.46 3.69 18.67
C GLY A 93 -8.01 3.98 19.06
N ARG A 94 -7.40 3.17 19.94
CA ARG A 94 -6.00 3.36 20.36
C ARG A 94 -5.03 2.71 19.39
N LEU A 95 -3.89 3.34 19.14
CA LEU A 95 -2.79 2.78 18.38
C LEU A 95 -1.92 1.92 19.29
N CYS A 96 -1.87 0.61 19.06
CA CYS A 96 -1.16 -0.33 19.91
C CYS A 96 -0.08 -1.10 19.14
N PRO A 97 1.09 -1.34 19.75
CA PRO A 97 2.08 -2.23 19.18
C PRO A 97 1.64 -3.69 19.35
N LEU A 98 1.20 -4.32 18.26
CA LEU A 98 0.65 -5.67 18.23
C LEU A 98 1.55 -6.66 17.47
N ASP A 99 1.65 -7.87 17.98
CA ASP A 99 2.28 -8.97 17.27
C ASP A 99 1.38 -9.45 16.14
N LEU A 100 1.98 -9.62 14.97
CA LEU A 100 1.30 -10.10 13.78
C LEU A 100 1.52 -11.60 13.67
N PRO A 101 0.46 -12.42 13.54
CA PRO A 101 0.62 -13.84 13.33
C PRO A 101 1.40 -14.07 12.02
N PRO A 102 2.19 -15.16 11.94
CA PRO A 102 2.80 -15.57 10.68
C PRO A 102 1.77 -15.62 9.55
N ALA A 103 2.23 -15.37 8.32
CA ALA A 103 1.42 -15.61 7.13
C ALA A 103 0.86 -17.06 7.14
N PRO A 104 -0.46 -17.26 6.94
CA PRO A 104 -1.04 -18.61 6.92
C PRO A 104 -0.35 -19.50 5.88
N SER A 105 -0.18 -20.79 6.19
CA SER A 105 0.37 -21.76 5.24
C SER A 105 -0.43 -21.75 3.93
N GLY A 106 0.26 -21.63 2.79
CA GLY A 106 -0.36 -21.56 1.47
C GLY A 106 -0.88 -20.18 1.05
N SER A 107 -0.78 -19.16 1.92
CA SER A 107 -1.00 -17.76 1.51
C SER A 107 0.13 -17.26 0.61
N PHE A 108 -0.14 -16.17 -0.12
CA PHE A 108 0.85 -15.53 -0.99
C PHE A 108 2.09 -15.08 -0.20
N ASP A 109 1.88 -14.41 0.93
CA ASP A 109 2.97 -13.87 1.76
C ASP A 109 3.88 -14.98 2.32
N ALA A 110 3.31 -16.15 2.62
CA ALA A 110 4.06 -17.30 3.14
C ALA A 110 5.14 -17.81 2.18
N VAL A 111 5.01 -17.55 0.87
CA VAL A 111 6.04 -17.89 -0.13
C VAL A 111 7.38 -17.22 0.18
N PHE A 112 7.34 -16.05 0.83
CA PHE A 112 8.52 -15.26 1.12
C PHE A 112 9.06 -15.44 2.54
N ALA A 113 8.51 -16.36 3.33
CA ALA A 113 8.90 -16.57 4.73
C ALA A 113 10.38 -16.96 4.91
N GLY A 114 10.99 -17.58 3.89
CA GLY A 114 12.39 -18.02 3.91
C GLY A 114 13.42 -16.96 3.48
N LEU A 115 13.00 -15.74 3.11
CA LEU A 115 13.93 -14.68 2.75
C LEU A 115 14.75 -14.24 3.98
N ALA A 116 16.08 -14.10 3.80
CA ALA A 116 16.99 -13.70 4.87
C ALA A 116 16.85 -12.23 5.30
N GLY A 117 16.23 -11.39 4.46
CA GLY A 117 16.06 -9.96 4.72
C GLY A 117 15.18 -9.28 3.68
N PRO A 118 15.05 -7.94 3.74
CA PRO A 118 14.27 -7.17 2.79
C PRO A 118 14.78 -7.36 1.35
N ALA A 119 13.86 -7.43 0.39
CA ALA A 119 14.20 -7.60 -1.02
C ALA A 119 13.22 -6.83 -1.92
N LEU A 120 13.73 -6.23 -2.99
CA LEU A 120 12.93 -5.70 -4.09
C LEU A 120 12.97 -6.71 -5.24
N LEU A 121 11.83 -7.32 -5.55
CA LEU A 121 11.71 -8.43 -6.47
C LEU A 121 10.88 -8.03 -7.69
N PRO A 122 11.46 -7.99 -8.91
CA PRO A 122 10.70 -7.74 -10.12
C PRO A 122 9.68 -8.87 -10.38
N VAL A 123 8.40 -8.50 -10.53
CA VAL A 123 7.31 -9.47 -10.77
C VAL A 123 7.54 -10.31 -12.03
N PRO A 124 7.97 -9.74 -13.18
CA PRO A 124 8.25 -10.53 -14.37
C PRO A 124 9.30 -11.62 -14.13
N ASP A 125 10.31 -11.35 -13.31
CA ASP A 125 11.37 -12.32 -13.02
C ASP A 125 10.88 -13.42 -12.07
N LEU A 126 10.07 -13.08 -11.05
CA LEU A 126 9.43 -14.06 -10.16
C LEU A 126 8.56 -15.05 -10.93
N LEU A 127 7.81 -14.56 -11.92
CA LEU A 127 6.88 -15.37 -12.70
C LEU A 127 7.56 -16.23 -13.78
N ARG A 128 8.87 -16.07 -14.04
CA ARG A 128 9.63 -16.98 -14.92
C ARG A 128 9.85 -18.35 -14.28
N GLY A 129 9.88 -18.44 -12.95
CA GLY A 129 10.05 -19.70 -12.24
C GLY A 129 8.74 -20.50 -12.24
N ARG A 130 8.69 -21.66 -12.90
CA ARG A 130 7.46 -22.50 -12.99
C ARG A 130 6.82 -22.88 -11.66
N GLY A 131 7.61 -22.95 -10.58
CA GLY A 131 7.12 -23.19 -9.22
C GLY A 131 6.40 -21.97 -8.67
N LEU A 132 7.08 -20.82 -8.68
CA LEU A 132 6.54 -19.54 -8.25
C LEU A 132 5.36 -19.09 -9.11
N GLN A 133 5.41 -19.27 -10.42
CA GLN A 133 4.28 -18.98 -11.31
C GLN A 133 3.02 -19.78 -10.93
N ARG A 134 3.16 -21.06 -10.53
CA ARG A 134 2.02 -21.85 -10.03
C ARG A 134 1.53 -21.37 -8.67
N SER A 135 2.44 -21.03 -7.76
CA SER A 135 2.11 -20.54 -6.42
C SER A 135 1.56 -19.11 -6.41
N LEU A 136 1.94 -18.27 -7.37
CA LEU A 136 1.67 -16.82 -7.42
C LEU A 136 0.72 -16.42 -8.57
N GLY A 137 0.48 -17.31 -9.53
CA GLY A 137 -0.32 -17.04 -10.74
C GLY A 137 -1.84 -17.14 -10.55
N GLY A 138 -2.31 -17.43 -9.33
CA GLY A 138 -3.72 -17.33 -8.95
C GLY A 138 -4.16 -15.88 -8.71
N LYS A 139 -5.29 -15.69 -8.02
CA LYS A 139 -5.69 -14.38 -7.47
C LYS A 139 -4.90 -14.16 -6.16
N PRO A 140 -3.78 -13.42 -6.15
CA PRO A 140 -2.98 -13.32 -4.94
C PRO A 140 -3.76 -12.52 -3.90
N ALA A 141 -3.80 -13.04 -2.67
CA ALA A 141 -4.30 -12.32 -1.51
C ALA A 141 -3.08 -11.84 -0.73
N ILE A 142 -2.85 -10.53 -0.72
CA ILE A 142 -1.74 -9.89 -0.01
C ILE A 142 -2.30 -9.29 1.27
N ARG A 143 -1.66 -9.58 2.41
CA ARG A 143 -2.05 -8.98 3.68
C ARG A 143 -2.02 -7.44 3.59
N ALA A 144 -3.15 -6.84 3.91
CA ALA A 144 -3.38 -5.39 3.90
C ALA A 144 -4.17 -5.03 5.16
N ILE A 145 -3.47 -4.50 6.16
CA ILE A 145 -4.09 -4.11 7.43
C ILE A 145 -4.39 -2.62 7.36
N GLU A 146 -5.65 -2.30 7.10
CA GLU A 146 -6.18 -0.95 7.06
C GLU A 146 -7.27 -0.77 8.13
N GLY A 147 -7.20 0.34 8.86
CA GLY A 147 -8.13 0.66 9.95
C GLY A 147 -7.94 -0.20 11.21
N ALA A 148 -8.99 -0.24 12.03
CA ALA A 148 -9.00 -0.97 13.28
C ALA A 148 -8.78 -2.48 13.05
N TYR A 149 -7.77 -3.04 13.71
CA TYR A 149 -7.35 -4.42 13.62
C TYR A 149 -7.90 -5.27 14.78
N ASP A 150 -8.57 -6.37 14.44
CA ASP A 150 -8.90 -7.45 15.36
C ASP A 150 -8.14 -8.73 14.99
N PRO A 151 -7.24 -9.23 15.85
CA PRO A 151 -6.55 -10.50 15.64
C PRO A 151 -7.49 -11.69 15.40
N ALA A 152 -8.69 -11.69 15.98
CA ALA A 152 -9.68 -12.75 15.78
C ALA A 152 -10.20 -12.79 14.33
N ASP A 153 -10.13 -11.67 13.63
CA ASP A 153 -10.60 -11.48 12.26
C ASP A 153 -9.45 -11.29 11.26
N ALA A 154 -8.22 -11.71 11.60
CA ALA A 154 -7.01 -11.48 10.81
C ALA A 154 -7.14 -11.86 9.31
N ALA A 155 -7.96 -12.84 8.97
CA ALA A 155 -8.20 -13.28 7.59
C ALA A 155 -8.91 -12.23 6.71
N ARG A 156 -9.61 -11.25 7.30
CA ARG A 156 -10.31 -10.18 6.58
C ARG A 156 -9.36 -9.10 6.06
N TYR A 157 -8.16 -9.00 6.61
CA TYR A 157 -7.16 -7.99 6.27
C TYR A 157 -6.25 -8.46 5.12
N ASN A 158 -6.87 -8.84 4.00
CA ASN A 158 -6.18 -9.23 2.79
C ASN A 158 -6.83 -8.56 1.57
N ASP A 159 -6.01 -7.92 0.75
CA ASP A 159 -6.42 -7.48 -0.58
C ASP A 159 -6.21 -8.60 -1.58
N VAL A 160 -7.28 -8.96 -2.27
CA VAL A 160 -7.23 -9.94 -3.37
C VAL A 160 -7.02 -9.18 -4.68
N TYR A 161 -6.06 -9.60 -5.51
CA TYR A 161 -5.84 -9.01 -6.83
C TYR A 161 -6.26 -9.97 -7.94
N LYS A 162 -6.51 -9.43 -9.14
CA LYS A 162 -6.85 -10.26 -10.32
C LYS A 162 -5.65 -11.11 -10.76
N SER A 163 -4.48 -10.47 -10.84
CA SER A 163 -3.18 -11.08 -11.15
C SER A 163 -2.08 -10.23 -10.54
N LEU A 164 -0.98 -10.87 -10.13
CA LEU A 164 0.21 -10.16 -9.66
C LEU A 164 0.83 -9.29 -10.76
N SER A 165 0.88 -9.81 -12.00
CA SER A 165 1.55 -9.14 -13.13
C SER A 165 0.83 -7.92 -13.67
N THR A 166 -0.48 -7.79 -13.41
CA THR A 166 -1.25 -6.62 -13.82
C THR A 166 -1.29 -5.57 -12.70
N ALA A 167 -1.29 -6.02 -11.44
CA ALA A 167 -1.31 -5.13 -10.29
C ALA A 167 0.03 -4.45 -10.01
N PHE A 168 1.16 -5.17 -10.12
CA PHE A 168 2.47 -4.68 -9.71
C PHE A 168 3.60 -5.03 -10.68
N ASP A 169 4.57 -4.13 -10.84
CA ASP A 169 5.81 -4.37 -11.59
C ASP A 169 6.89 -4.98 -10.71
N ALA A 170 6.88 -4.66 -9.42
CA ALA A 170 7.82 -5.17 -8.42
C ALA A 170 7.15 -5.33 -7.06
N LEU A 171 7.76 -6.15 -6.21
CA LEU A 171 7.37 -6.37 -4.83
C LEU A 171 8.51 -5.96 -3.89
N LEU A 172 8.23 -5.05 -2.96
CA LEU A 172 9.08 -4.81 -1.81
C LEU A 172 8.65 -5.77 -0.69
N VAL A 173 9.46 -6.80 -0.46
CA VAL A 173 9.19 -7.80 0.57
C VAL A 173 10.05 -7.49 1.79
N VAL A 174 9.41 -7.36 2.96
CA VAL A 174 10.04 -7.19 4.26
C VAL A 174 9.63 -8.38 5.15
N PRO A 175 10.42 -9.47 5.20
CA PRO A 175 9.98 -10.72 5.81
C PRO A 175 9.62 -10.59 7.29
N VAL A 176 10.37 -9.75 8.01
CA VAL A 176 10.13 -9.45 9.43
C VAL A 176 10.01 -7.95 9.60
N VAL A 177 8.85 -7.48 10.05
CA VAL A 177 8.61 -6.08 10.40
C VAL A 177 8.70 -5.85 11.90
N THR A 178 9.02 -4.62 12.28
CA THR A 178 8.99 -4.17 13.68
C THR A 178 8.01 -3.01 13.80
N ALA A 179 7.48 -2.81 15.01
CA ALA A 179 6.54 -1.75 15.28
C ALA A 179 7.17 -0.40 14.90
N ALA A 180 6.46 0.40 14.10
CA ALA A 180 6.92 1.73 13.73
C ALA A 180 7.12 2.58 14.99
N ALA A 181 8.17 3.40 14.99
CA ALA A 181 8.33 4.42 16.02
C ALA A 181 7.19 5.45 15.86
N LEU A 182 6.46 5.69 16.94
CA LEU A 182 5.40 6.70 16.93
C LEU A 182 6.04 8.08 17.00
N ALA A 183 5.58 8.98 16.12
CA ALA A 183 6.05 10.34 16.09
C ALA A 183 5.74 11.04 17.43
N PRO A 184 6.68 11.83 17.98
CA PRO A 184 6.40 12.66 19.16
C PRO A 184 5.16 13.53 18.93
N GLY A 185 4.25 13.54 19.90
CA GLY A 185 3.03 14.36 19.85
C GLY A 185 1.84 13.74 19.10
N LEU A 186 1.96 12.50 18.56
CA LEU A 186 0.83 11.82 17.92
C LEU A 186 -0.32 11.52 18.89
N GLY A 187 -0.02 11.40 20.18
CA GLY A 187 -1.00 11.01 21.17
C GLY A 187 -0.47 10.95 22.60
N ARG A 188 -1.34 10.58 23.52
CA ARG A 188 -0.98 10.32 24.93
C ARG A 188 -0.60 8.84 25.10
N PRO A 189 0.62 8.52 25.56
CA PRO A 189 1.00 7.14 25.80
C PRO A 189 0.29 6.58 27.03
N GLY A 190 -0.30 5.41 26.87
CA GLY A 190 -0.87 4.59 27.93
C GLY A 190 0.17 3.68 28.60
N PRO A 191 -0.16 3.09 29.76
CA PRO A 191 0.74 2.22 30.52
C PRO A 191 1.04 0.88 29.80
N ASP A 192 0.21 0.49 28.83
CA ASP A 192 0.34 -0.70 27.99
C ASP A 192 1.15 -0.46 26.70
N GLY A 193 1.71 0.74 26.53
CA GLY A 193 2.44 1.13 25.32
C GLY A 193 1.53 1.47 24.13
N CYS A 194 0.21 1.43 24.32
CA CYS A 194 -0.74 1.98 23.36
C CYS A 194 -0.74 3.51 23.42
N VAL A 195 -1.20 4.15 22.36
CA VAL A 195 -1.30 5.61 22.26
C VAL A 195 -2.73 5.99 21.91
N GLU A 196 -3.32 6.86 22.74
CA GLU A 196 -4.57 7.54 22.43
C GLU A 196 -4.28 8.73 21.52
N LEU A 197 -4.85 8.73 20.32
CA LEU A 197 -4.74 9.84 19.38
C LEU A 197 -5.38 11.11 19.96
N LEU A 198 -4.75 12.26 19.73
CA LEU A 198 -5.25 13.58 20.16
C LEU A 198 -6.35 14.13 19.25
#